data_AF-A0AAX1F7A8-F1
#
_entry.id   AF-A0AAX1F7A8-F1
#
_cell.length_a   1.000
_cell.length_b   1.000
_cell.length_c   1.000
_cell.angle_alpha   90.00
_cell.angle_beta   90.00
_cell.angle_gamma   90.00
#
_symmetry.space_group_name_H-M   'P 1'
#
loop_
_entity.id
_entity.type
_entity.pdbx_description
1 polymer ?
#
loop_
_entity_poly.entity_id
_entity_poly.type
_entity_poly.pdbx_seq_one_letter_code
_entity_poly.pdbx_strand_id
1 'polypeptide(L)'
;MSNQAPFPTLAPGLFVSPQISRQDILAAAAAGVQTIICNRPDSEEPGQPSFDQIRHWAAEAGIRHVIHQPMLMPQIDAAAAAQFAKHLADHPAPALAYCRSGTRSSFLWAMGQAAQGADPRQLVQTAAAAGIDLTAALPRLQEAQA
;
A
#
# COMPACT_ATOMS: atom_id res chain seq x y z
N MET A 1 -21.83 -14.73 -4.28
CA MET A 1 -20.50 -14.92 -4.91
C MET A 1 -19.62 -13.85 -4.30
N SER A 2 -18.68 -14.22 -3.43
CA SER A 2 -17.83 -13.23 -2.77
C SER A 2 -16.97 -12.55 -3.83
N ASN A 3 -17.23 -11.26 -4.07
CA ASN A 3 -16.50 -10.44 -5.03
C ASN A 3 -15.11 -10.15 -4.44
N GLN A 4 -14.22 -11.14 -4.50
CA GLN A 4 -12.86 -10.99 -3.99
C GLN A 4 -12.12 -10.02 -4.91
N ALA A 5 -11.52 -8.99 -4.33
CA ALA A 5 -10.68 -8.06 -5.08
C ALA A 5 -9.55 -8.83 -5.79
N PRO A 6 -9.14 -8.45 -7.02
CA PRO A 6 -8.04 -9.11 -7.72
C PRO A 6 -6.66 -8.85 -7.05
N PHE A 7 -6.65 -8.10 -5.96
CA PHE A 7 -5.46 -7.69 -5.23
C PHE A 7 -5.26 -8.55 -3.98
N PRO A 8 -4.03 -9.01 -3.69
CA PRO A 8 -3.72 -9.66 -2.43
C PRO A 8 -4.12 -8.79 -1.23
N THR A 9 -4.75 -9.42 -0.25
CA THR A 9 -5.07 -8.78 1.04
C THR A 9 -3.84 -8.83 1.93
N LEU A 10 -3.31 -7.67 2.32
CA LEU A 10 -2.18 -7.59 3.25
C LEU A 10 -2.66 -7.62 4.71
N ALA A 11 -3.74 -6.90 4.99
CA ALA A 11 -4.38 -6.82 6.29
C ALA A 11 -5.89 -6.60 6.13
N PRO A 12 -6.72 -6.79 7.17
CA PRO A 12 -8.14 -6.49 7.09
C PRO A 12 -8.40 -5.08 6.56
N GLY A 13 -9.11 -4.96 5.45
CA GLY A 13 -9.41 -3.67 4.81
C GLY A 13 -8.25 -3.03 4.04
N LEU A 14 -7.12 -3.73 3.85
CA LEU A 14 -5.97 -3.23 3.10
C LEU A 14 -5.53 -4.24 2.03
N PHE A 15 -5.67 -3.83 0.78
CA PHE A 15 -5.08 -4.49 -0.38
C PHE A 15 -3.74 -3.86 -0.76
N VAL A 16 -2.88 -4.67 -1.37
CA VAL A 16 -1.62 -4.19 -1.95
C VAL A 16 -1.47 -4.61 -3.41
N SER A 17 -0.76 -3.80 -4.18
CA SER A 17 -0.51 -4.07 -5.60
C SER A 17 0.83 -3.53 -6.08
N PRO A 18 1.43 -4.12 -7.15
CA PRO A 18 2.38 -3.40 -8.00
C PRO A 18 1.73 -2.18 -8.68
N GLN A 19 2.45 -1.55 -9.60
CA GLN A 19 1.93 -0.43 -10.38
C GLN A 19 0.57 -0.76 -10.98
N ILE A 20 -0.44 0.03 -10.63
CA ILE A 20 -1.81 -0.14 -11.12
C ILE A 20 -2.01 0.58 -12.47
N SER A 21 -2.85 -0.03 -13.30
CA SER A 21 -3.36 0.50 -14.56
C SER A 21 -4.79 1.02 -14.42
N ARG A 22 -5.35 1.60 -15.49
CA ARG A 22 -6.77 1.97 -15.55
C ARG A 22 -7.69 0.76 -15.31
N GLN A 23 -7.35 -0.41 -15.86
CA GLN A 23 -8.16 -1.61 -15.70
C GLN A 23 -8.18 -2.10 -14.24
N ASP A 24 -7.05 -1.98 -13.55
CA ASP A 24 -6.95 -2.32 -12.13
C ASP A 24 -7.81 -1.38 -11.28
N ILE A 25 -7.86 -0.09 -11.61
CA ILE A 25 -8.72 0.88 -10.92
C ILE A 25 -10.20 0.53 -11.08
N LEU A 26 -10.64 0.12 -12.28
CA LEU A 26 -12.01 -0.34 -12.50
C LEU A 26 -12.32 -1.60 -11.68
N ALA A 27 -11.36 -2.53 -11.61
CA ALA A 27 -11.52 -3.73 -10.81
C ALA A 27 -11.52 -3.43 -9.29
N ALA A 28 -10.72 -2.45 -8.85
CA ALA A 28 -10.72 -1.94 -7.48
C ALA A 28 -12.07 -1.34 -7.10
N ALA A 29 -12.65 -0.50 -7.97
CA ALA A 29 -13.97 0.08 -7.75
C ALA A 29 -15.05 -1.01 -7.68
N ALA A 30 -15.02 -2.00 -8.57
CA ALA A 30 -15.94 -3.13 -8.55
C ALA A 30 -15.81 -3.97 -7.26
N ALA A 31 -14.61 -4.08 -6.71
CA ALA A 31 -14.33 -4.74 -5.44
C ALA A 31 -14.65 -3.88 -4.19
N GLY A 32 -15.18 -2.66 -4.38
CA GLY A 32 -15.58 -1.76 -3.30
C GLY A 32 -14.44 -0.97 -2.67
N VAL A 33 -13.27 -0.87 -3.31
CA VAL A 33 -12.17 0.00 -2.84
C VAL A 33 -12.66 1.44 -2.77
N GLN A 34 -12.48 2.06 -1.59
CA GLN A 34 -12.90 3.43 -1.34
C GLN A 34 -11.72 4.40 -1.30
N THR A 35 -10.50 3.89 -1.07
CA THR A 35 -9.26 4.68 -0.94
C THR A 35 -8.12 4.07 -1.73
N ILE A 36 -7.36 4.88 -2.45
CA ILE A 36 -6.10 4.49 -3.13
C ILE A 36 -4.94 5.28 -2.51
N ILE A 37 -3.84 4.60 -2.19
CA ILE A 37 -2.61 5.22 -1.68
C ILE A 37 -1.45 4.88 -2.62
N CYS A 38 -0.85 5.90 -3.21
CA CYS A 38 0.34 5.77 -4.03
C CYS A 38 1.59 6.02 -3.18
N ASN A 39 2.43 4.99 -3.02
CA ASN A 39 3.74 5.09 -2.37
C ASN A 39 4.90 5.16 -3.38
N ARG A 40 4.61 5.56 -4.62
CA ARG A 40 5.56 5.69 -5.71
C ARG A 40 5.76 7.16 -6.11
N PRO A 41 6.99 7.69 -6.11
CA PRO A 41 7.33 8.91 -6.84
C PRO A 41 6.93 8.81 -8.31
N ASP A 42 6.53 9.91 -8.92
CA ASP A 42 6.33 9.95 -10.36
C ASP A 42 7.66 9.84 -11.11
N SER A 43 7.59 9.36 -12.35
CA SER A 43 8.73 9.29 -13.28
C SER A 43 9.91 8.43 -12.80
N GLU A 44 9.68 7.39 -11.99
CA GLU A 44 10.74 6.41 -11.67
C GLU A 44 11.14 5.59 -12.91
N GLU A 45 10.18 5.28 -13.80
CA GLU A 45 10.40 4.43 -14.97
C GLU A 45 9.64 4.97 -16.21
N PRO A 46 10.19 4.81 -17.43
CA PRO A 46 9.48 5.13 -18.67
C PRO A 46 8.14 4.39 -18.77
N GLY A 47 7.08 5.10 -19.15
CA GLY A 47 5.74 4.52 -19.27
C GLY A 47 5.00 4.35 -17.95
N GLN A 48 5.58 4.77 -16.81
CA GLN A 48 4.85 4.86 -15.54
C GLN A 48 3.67 5.84 -15.67
N PRO A 49 2.43 5.42 -15.36
CA PRO A 49 1.32 6.35 -15.19
C PRO A 49 1.62 7.34 -14.05
N SER A 50 1.46 8.64 -14.32
CA SER A 50 1.63 9.65 -13.27
C SER A 50 0.54 9.50 -12.20
N PHE A 51 0.82 9.97 -11.00
CA PHE A 51 -0.16 10.02 -9.93
C PHE A 51 -1.42 10.80 -10.34
N ASP A 52 -1.26 11.91 -11.07
CA ASP A 52 -2.40 12.67 -11.61
C ASP A 52 -3.27 11.83 -12.56
N GLN A 53 -2.65 10.99 -13.39
CA GLN A 53 -3.38 10.09 -14.29
C GLN A 53 -4.13 9.01 -13.51
N ILE A 54 -3.53 8.45 -12.46
CA ILE A 54 -4.17 7.51 -11.54
C ILE A 54 -5.35 8.16 -10.82
N ARG A 55 -5.18 9.37 -10.30
CA ARG A 55 -6.24 10.15 -9.66
C ARG A 55 -7.42 10.40 -10.60
N HIS A 56 -7.13 10.74 -11.86
CA HIS A 56 -8.16 10.96 -12.87
C HIS A 56 -8.97 9.68 -13.13
N TRP A 57 -8.32 8.55 -13.38
CA TRP A 57 -9.02 7.27 -13.59
C TRP A 57 -9.80 6.81 -12.36
N ALA A 58 -9.27 7.04 -11.16
CA ALA A 58 -9.96 6.72 -9.90
C ALA A 58 -11.23 7.56 -9.75
N ALA A 59 -11.18 8.85 -10.07
CA ALA A 59 -12.36 9.72 -10.05
C ALA A 59 -13.42 9.27 -11.06
N GLU A 60 -13.03 8.91 -12.29
CA GLU A 60 -13.95 8.33 -13.29
C GLU A 60 -14.63 7.04 -12.79
N ALA A 61 -13.91 6.23 -12.01
CA ALA A 61 -14.40 4.99 -11.43
C ALA A 61 -15.17 5.18 -10.10
N GLY A 62 -15.33 6.42 -9.62
CA GLY A 62 -16.05 6.73 -8.38
C GLY A 62 -15.25 6.61 -7.09
N ILE A 63 -13.93 6.36 -7.16
CA ILE A 63 -13.03 6.31 -6.00
C ILE A 63 -12.55 7.74 -5.70
N ARG A 64 -13.05 8.33 -4.62
CA ARG A 64 -12.81 9.75 -4.30
C ARG A 64 -11.57 10.02 -3.46
N HIS A 65 -11.10 9.03 -2.70
CA HIS A 65 -9.95 9.20 -1.82
C HIS A 65 -8.71 8.64 -2.51
N VAL A 66 -7.88 9.54 -3.06
CA VAL A 66 -6.63 9.16 -3.75
C VAL A 66 -5.50 9.99 -3.16
N ILE A 67 -4.55 9.31 -2.54
CA ILE A 67 -3.51 9.91 -1.69
C ILE A 67 -2.14 9.65 -2.31
N HIS A 68 -1.32 10.69 -2.41
CA HIS A 68 0.08 10.56 -2.83
C HIS A 68 1.00 10.70 -1.62
N GLN A 69 1.66 9.60 -1.26
CA GLN A 69 2.69 9.58 -0.23
C GLN A 69 3.95 8.91 -0.83
N PRO A 70 4.62 9.56 -1.78
CA PRO A 70 5.73 8.96 -2.52
C PRO A 70 6.90 8.67 -1.58
N MET A 71 7.44 7.45 -1.66
CA MET A 71 8.53 7.00 -0.78
C MET A 71 9.65 6.35 -1.59
N LEU A 72 10.88 6.66 -1.21
CA LEU A 72 12.05 5.83 -1.51
C LEU A 72 12.32 4.89 -0.33
N MET A 73 12.83 3.69 -0.60
CA MET A 73 13.09 2.67 0.45
C MET A 73 13.92 3.20 1.64
N PRO A 74 14.97 4.03 1.44
CA PRO A 74 15.74 4.59 2.56
C PRO A 74 14.96 5.59 3.43
N GLN A 75 13.88 6.18 2.91
CA GLN A 75 13.08 7.21 3.60
C GLN A 75 11.96 6.62 4.46
N ILE A 76 11.71 5.31 4.38
CA ILE A 76 10.66 4.65 5.16
C ILE A 76 11.14 4.52 6.60
N ASP A 77 10.76 5.46 7.46
CA ASP A 77 11.04 5.48 8.90
C ASP A 77 9.73 5.43 9.71
N ALA A 78 9.84 5.60 11.04
CA ALA A 78 8.68 5.60 11.94
C ALA A 78 7.69 6.72 11.63
N ALA A 79 8.15 7.90 11.21
CA ALA A 79 7.27 9.03 10.88
C ALA A 79 6.51 8.76 9.57
N ALA A 80 7.19 8.24 8.55
CA ALA A 80 6.56 7.81 7.30
C ALA A 80 5.52 6.71 7.53
N ALA A 81 5.85 5.72 8.37
CA ALA A 81 4.93 4.64 8.74
C ALA A 81 3.71 5.15 9.52
N ALA A 82 3.91 6.07 10.48
CA ALA A 82 2.83 6.71 11.21
C ALA A 82 1.91 7.54 10.30
N GLN A 83 2.48 8.24 9.32
CA GLN A 83 1.70 8.96 8.31
C GLN A 83 0.87 8.01 7.44
N PHE A 84 1.45 6.88 7.01
CA PHE A 84 0.72 5.86 6.26
C PHE A 84 -0.43 5.26 7.08
N ALA A 85 -0.17 4.92 8.36
CA ALA A 85 -1.19 4.45 9.28
C ALA A 85 -2.31 5.49 9.48
N LYS A 86 -1.96 6.79 9.57
CA LYS A 86 -2.93 7.88 9.63
C LYS A 86 -3.79 7.95 8.36
N HIS A 87 -3.20 7.80 7.18
CA HIS A 87 -3.98 7.75 5.94
C HIS A 87 -5.00 6.61 5.94
N LEU A 88 -4.62 5.43 6.42
CA LEU A 88 -5.53 4.29 6.56
C LEU A 88 -6.65 4.54 7.59
N ALA A 89 -6.35 5.23 8.69
CA ALA A 89 -7.33 5.51 9.74
C ALA A 89 -8.31 6.65 9.37
N ASP A 90 -7.83 7.68 8.67
CA ASP A 90 -8.62 8.86 8.33
C ASP A 90 -9.54 8.66 7.10
N HIS A 91 -9.39 7.54 6.37
CA HIS A 91 -10.06 7.30 5.10
C HIS A 91 -10.83 5.96 5.08
N PRO A 92 -11.90 5.84 4.28
CA PRO A 92 -12.72 4.64 4.26
C PRO A 92 -11.97 3.42 3.69
N ALA A 93 -12.16 2.28 4.34
CA ALA A 93 -11.70 0.97 3.88
C ALA A 93 -12.76 0.29 2.98
N PRO A 94 -12.39 -0.65 2.09
CA PRO A 94 -11.03 -1.12 1.87
C PRO A 94 -10.17 -0.11 1.09
N ALA A 95 -8.90 -0.04 1.48
CA ALA A 95 -7.87 0.75 0.79
C ALA A 95 -7.04 -0.15 -0.13
N LEU A 96 -6.58 0.41 -1.25
CA LEU A 96 -5.58 -0.19 -2.14
C LEU A 96 -4.31 0.64 -2.10
N ALA A 97 -3.24 0.09 -1.51
CA ALA A 97 -1.93 0.73 -1.51
C ALA A 97 -1.04 0.14 -2.61
N TYR A 98 -0.36 0.97 -3.38
CA TYR A 98 0.53 0.50 -4.43
C TYR A 98 1.84 1.27 -4.49
N CYS A 99 2.86 0.63 -5.06
CA CYS A 99 4.05 1.33 -5.53
C CYS A 99 4.52 0.75 -6.86
N ARG A 100 5.83 0.55 -7.10
CA ARG A 100 6.29 -0.24 -8.26
C ARG A 100 5.91 -1.72 -8.13
N SER A 101 6.22 -2.31 -6.97
CA SER A 101 6.12 -3.75 -6.71
C SER A 101 5.26 -4.12 -5.50
N GLY A 102 4.62 -3.15 -4.85
CA GLY A 102 3.90 -3.34 -3.56
C GLY A 102 4.81 -3.36 -2.32
N THR A 103 6.13 -3.46 -2.49
CA THR A 103 7.11 -3.54 -1.39
C THR A 103 7.07 -2.34 -0.44
N ARG A 104 7.06 -1.10 -0.96
CA ARG A 104 7.06 0.11 -0.11
C ARG A 104 5.81 0.23 0.75
N SER A 105 4.65 -0.03 0.16
CA SER A 105 3.36 0.01 0.86
C SER A 105 3.30 -1.04 1.96
N SER A 106 3.74 -2.27 1.67
CA SER A 106 3.78 -3.35 2.65
C SER A 106 4.80 -3.09 3.75
N PHE A 107 5.94 -2.47 3.42
CA PHE A 107 6.96 -2.11 4.39
C PHE A 107 6.52 -0.96 5.30
N LEU A 108 5.84 0.07 4.78
CA LEU A 108 5.22 1.13 5.59
C LEU A 108 4.21 0.57 6.59
N TRP A 109 3.33 -0.34 6.13
CA TRP A 109 2.40 -1.05 7.00
C TRP A 109 3.14 -1.84 8.08
N ALA A 110 4.13 -2.67 7.70
CA ALA A 110 4.86 -3.50 8.65
C ALA A 110 5.62 -2.65 9.68
N MET A 111 6.26 -1.55 9.28
CA MET A 111 6.92 -0.61 10.20
C MET A 111 5.93 -0.03 11.22
N GLY A 112 4.73 0.36 10.77
CA GLY A 112 3.69 0.91 11.64
C GLY A 112 3.12 -0.13 12.62
N GLN A 113 3.04 -1.40 12.21
CA GLN A 113 2.63 -2.50 13.09
C GLN A 113 3.73 -2.87 14.09
N ALA A 114 4.99 -2.91 13.66
CA ALA A 114 6.14 -3.18 14.52
C ALA A 114 6.25 -2.12 15.62
N ALA A 115 6.09 -0.84 15.27
CA ALA A 115 6.06 0.28 16.24
C ALA A 115 4.91 0.20 17.26
N GLN A 116 3.90 -0.64 17.00
CA GLN A 116 2.80 -0.94 17.93
C GLN A 116 3.02 -2.26 18.69
N GLY A 117 4.21 -2.86 18.58
CA GLY A 117 4.62 -4.06 19.30
C GLY A 117 4.38 -5.38 18.57
N ALA A 118 3.87 -5.38 17.33
CA ALA A 118 3.67 -6.61 16.57
C ALA A 118 5.01 -7.31 16.24
N ASP A 119 5.03 -8.66 16.24
CA ASP A 119 6.23 -9.46 15.96
C ASP A 119 6.73 -9.25 14.51
N PRO A 120 7.95 -8.70 14.31
CA PRO A 120 8.56 -8.49 13.01
C PRO A 120 8.57 -9.74 12.11
N ARG A 121 8.75 -10.93 12.67
CA ARG A 121 8.78 -12.17 11.89
C ARG A 121 7.40 -12.52 11.34
N GLN A 122 6.35 -12.31 12.15
CA GLN A 122 4.96 -12.48 11.71
C GLN A 122 4.57 -11.45 10.65
N LEU A 123 5.06 -10.22 10.76
CA LEU A 123 4.82 -9.18 9.75
C LEU A 123 5.45 -9.54 8.40
N VAL A 124 6.68 -10.06 8.38
CA VAL A 124 7.32 -10.58 7.16
C VAL A 124 6.50 -11.73 6.56
N GLN A 125 6.02 -12.67 7.39
CA GLN A 125 5.17 -13.78 6.91
C GLN A 125 3.84 -13.30 6.35
N THR A 126 3.22 -12.29 6.98
CA THR A 126 1.98 -11.69 6.51
C THR A 126 2.16 -11.02 5.15
N ALA A 127 3.24 -10.26 4.97
CA ALA A 127 3.56 -9.66 3.68
C ALA A 127 3.85 -10.73 2.61
N ALA A 128 4.57 -11.80 2.97
CA ALA A 128 4.86 -12.91 2.06
C ALA A 128 3.58 -13.62 1.61
N ALA A 129 2.57 -13.78 2.47
CA ALA A 129 1.26 -14.32 2.11
C ALA A 129 0.51 -13.42 1.11
N ALA A 130 0.79 -12.11 1.09
CA ALA A 130 0.31 -11.17 0.09
C ALA A 130 1.22 -11.09 -1.16
N GLY A 131 2.24 -11.96 -1.28
CA GLY A 131 3.17 -12.00 -2.41
C GLY A 131 4.33 -11.00 -2.32
N ILE A 132 4.58 -10.42 -1.14
CA ILE A 132 5.61 -9.39 -0.94
C ILE A 132 6.70 -9.89 0.00
N ASP A 133 7.91 -10.07 -0.52
CA ASP A 133 9.07 -10.46 0.29
C ASP A 133 9.64 -9.24 1.05
N LEU A 134 9.52 -9.27 2.39
CA LEU A 134 10.10 -8.29 3.30
C LEU A 134 11.26 -8.86 4.13
N THR A 135 11.83 -10.01 3.76
CA THR A 135 12.90 -10.67 4.52
C THR A 135 14.09 -9.74 4.77
N ALA A 136 14.50 -8.97 3.75
CA ALA A 136 15.60 -8.00 3.87
C ALA A 136 15.28 -6.80 4.79
N ALA A 137 13.99 -6.55 5.08
CA ALA A 137 13.55 -5.47 5.95
C ALA A 137 13.46 -5.89 7.42
N LEU A 138 13.61 -7.18 7.74
CA LEU A 138 13.45 -7.72 9.09
C LEU A 138 14.27 -6.96 10.16
N PRO A 139 15.56 -6.63 9.96
CA PRO A 139 16.32 -5.89 10.96
C PRO A 139 15.69 -4.54 11.31
N ARG A 140 15.17 -3.81 10.31
CA ARG A 140 14.53 -2.50 10.50
C ARG A 140 13.19 -2.63 11.22
N LEU A 141 12.45 -3.71 10.97
CA LEU A 141 11.21 -4.01 11.70
C LEU A 141 11.50 -4.35 13.17
N GLN A 142 12.61 -5.04 13.46
CA GLN A 142 13.03 -5.32 14.84
C GLN A 142 13.46 -4.05 15.58
N GLU A 143 14.19 -3.15 14.91
CA GLU A 143 14.52 -1.84 15.45
C GLU A 143 13.26 -1.00 15.74
N ALA A 144 12.25 -1.07 14.88
CA ALA A 144 11.01 -0.33 15.07
C ALA A 144 10.11 -0.88 16.19
N GLN A 145 10.28 -2.15 16.60
CA GLN A 145 9.52 -2.76 17.69
C GLN A 145 10.06 -2.38 19.08
N ALA A 146 11.35 -2.00 19.16
CA ALA A 146 12.07 -1.71 20.39
C ALA A 146 11.72 -0.33 20.96
#